data_AF-A0A1M5YBH2-F1
#
_entry.id   AF-A0A1M5YBH2-F1
#
_cell.length_a   1.000
_cell.length_b   1.000
_cell.length_c   1.000
_cell.angle_alpha   90.00
_cell.angle_beta   90.00
_cell.angle_gamma   90.00
#
_symmetry.space_group_name_H-M   'P 1'
#
loop_
_entity.id
_entity.type
_entity.pdbx_description
1 polymer ?
#
loop_
_entity_poly.entity_id
_entity_poly.type
_entity_poly.pdbx_seq_one_letter_code
_entity_poly.pdbx_strand_id
1 'polypeptide(L)'
;MTKPNLDKIKEIAGGTASFEQEMISIIKEELPAELEQYQFHLEQNNFKQTAESVHKLKHKISILNMEEAYATAAAYENELRAENPTSAPAFKKIIDELNAFVKKL
;
A
#
# COMPACT_ATOMS: atom_id res chain seq x y z
N MET A 1 -3.81 9.40 10.56
CA MET A 1 -2.57 8.68 10.96
C MET A 1 -1.62 8.63 9.78
N THR A 2 -0.37 9.08 9.95
CA THR A 2 0.64 9.12 8.87
C THR A 2 1.55 7.89 8.84
N LYS A 3 1.75 7.20 9.97
CA LYS A 3 2.66 6.05 10.09
C LYS A 3 1.91 4.72 10.15
N PRO A 4 2.47 3.65 9.56
CA PRO A 4 1.87 2.33 9.61
C PRO A 4 1.84 1.77 11.04
N ASN A 5 0.76 1.06 11.36
CA ASN A 5 0.61 0.30 12.60
C ASN A 5 -0.33 -0.91 12.37
N LEU A 6 -0.47 -1.75 13.40
CA LEU A 6 -1.29 -2.98 13.35
C LEU A 6 -2.69 -2.78 13.95
N ASP A 7 -3.10 -1.57 14.32
CA ASP A 7 -4.35 -1.36 15.08
C ASP A 7 -5.57 -1.85 14.31
N LYS A 8 -5.60 -1.61 12.99
CA LYS A 8 -6.69 -2.11 12.13
C LYS A 8 -6.69 -3.64 12.03
N ILE A 9 -5.53 -4.27 11.97
CA ILE A 9 -5.41 -5.74 11.98
C ILE A 9 -5.91 -6.29 13.33
N LYS A 10 -5.50 -5.68 14.44
CA LYS A 10 -5.94 -6.07 15.79
C LYS A 10 -7.46 -5.93 15.98
N GLU A 11 -8.04 -4.86 15.44
CA GLU A 11 -9.49 -4.63 15.40
C GLU A 11 -10.18 -5.76 14.62
N ILE A 12 -9.73 -6.07 13.40
CA ILE A 12 -10.29 -7.12 12.56
C ILE A 12 -10.14 -8.50 13.22
N ALA A 13 -9.02 -8.74 13.90
CA ALA A 13 -8.76 -10.00 14.60
C ALA A 13 -9.58 -10.21 15.86
N GLY A 14 -10.19 -9.15 16.42
CA GLY A 14 -11.04 -9.27 17.60
C GLY A 14 -10.35 -9.89 18.81
N GLY A 15 -9.02 -9.71 18.94
CA GLY A 15 -8.21 -10.32 20.00
C GLY A 15 -7.70 -11.75 19.73
N THR A 16 -7.95 -12.30 18.54
CA THR A 16 -7.47 -13.64 18.17
C THR A 16 -6.04 -13.58 17.61
N ALA A 17 -5.06 -13.93 18.45
CA ALA A 17 -3.64 -13.83 18.09
C ALA A 17 -3.24 -14.64 16.85
N SER A 18 -3.81 -15.84 16.64
CA SER A 18 -3.51 -16.66 15.47
C SER A 18 -3.95 -15.98 14.16
N PHE A 19 -5.09 -15.29 14.19
CA PHE A 19 -5.62 -14.58 13.03
C PHE A 19 -4.83 -13.30 12.74
N GLU A 20 -4.40 -12.56 13.79
CA GLU A 20 -3.46 -11.44 13.61
C GLU A 20 -2.18 -11.90 12.91
N GLN A 21 -1.58 -13.02 13.33
CA GLN A 21 -0.37 -13.57 12.72
C GLN A 21 -0.58 -14.04 11.28
N GLU A 22 -1.73 -14.64 10.98
CA GLU A 22 -2.09 -15.06 9.63
C GLU A 22 -2.18 -13.85 8.68
N MET A 23 -2.88 -12.78 9.09
CA MET A 23 -2.97 -11.54 8.31
C MET A 23 -1.60 -10.89 8.08
N ILE A 24 -0.76 -10.83 9.11
CA ILE A 24 0.61 -10.29 8.99
C ILE A 24 1.43 -11.12 8.01
N SER A 25 1.32 -12.44 8.07
CA SER A 25 2.04 -13.36 7.17
C SER A 25 1.65 -13.13 5.71
N ILE A 26 0.34 -13.01 5.43
CA ILE A 26 -0.17 -12.70 4.09
C ILE A 26 0.38 -11.36 3.58
N ILE A 27 0.38 -10.32 4.41
CA ILE A 27 0.92 -9.01 4.01
C ILE A 27 2.42 -9.09 3.70
N LYS A 28 3.20 -9.84 4.49
CA LYS A 28 4.64 -10.03 4.27
C LYS A 28 4.94 -10.80 2.98
N GLU A 29 4.07 -11.70 2.57
CA GLU A 29 4.19 -12.46 1.34
C GLU A 29 3.76 -11.65 0.11
N GLU A 30 2.62 -10.96 0.17
CA GLU A 30 2.02 -10.30 -0.99
C GLU A 30 2.68 -8.94 -1.31
N LEU A 31 3.01 -8.14 -0.28
CA LEU A 31 3.47 -6.76 -0.50
C LEU A 31 4.72 -6.67 -1.39
N PRO A 32 5.77 -7.50 -1.23
CA PRO A 32 6.93 -7.46 -2.12
C PRO A 32 6.57 -7.66 -3.60
N ALA A 33 5.70 -8.64 -3.90
CA ALA A 33 5.28 -8.93 -5.26
C ALA A 33 4.42 -7.79 -5.85
N GLU A 34 3.54 -7.18 -5.04
CA GLU A 34 2.76 -6.02 -5.46
C GLU A 34 3.65 -4.79 -5.78
N LEU A 35 4.72 -4.60 -5.02
CA LEU A 35 5.69 -3.52 -5.25
C LEU A 35 6.51 -3.75 -6.51
N GLU A 36 6.93 -4.99 -6.79
CA GLU A 36 7.61 -5.35 -8.02
C GLU A 36 6.71 -5.11 -9.25
N GLN A 37 5.43 -5.51 -9.17
CA GLN A 37 4.46 -5.25 -10.23
C GLN A 37 4.24 -3.75 -10.45
N TYR A 38 4.10 -2.97 -9.38
CA TYR A 38 4.00 -1.51 -9.46
C TYR A 38 5.20 -0.90 -10.18
N GLN A 39 6.41 -1.26 -9.75
CA GLN A 39 7.66 -0.74 -10.33
C GLN A 39 7.77 -1.12 -11.81
N PHE A 40 7.45 -2.37 -12.16
CA PHE A 40 7.44 -2.84 -13.53
C PHE A 40 6.48 -2.01 -14.41
N HIS A 41 5.22 -1.83 -13.99
CA HIS A 41 4.26 -1.04 -14.77
C HIS A 41 4.66 0.43 -14.90
N LEU A 42 5.27 1.00 -13.85
CA LEU A 42 5.77 2.36 -13.84
C LEU A 42 6.91 2.54 -14.86
N GLU A 43 7.87 1.61 -14.91
CA GLU A 43 8.99 1.62 -15.86
C GLU A 43 8.53 1.46 -17.32
N GLN A 44 7.44 0.75 -17.56
CA GLN A 44 6.80 0.64 -18.87
C GLN A 44 6.00 1.89 -19.26
N ASN A 45 5.92 2.91 -18.40
CA ASN A 45 5.02 4.07 -18.53
C ASN A 45 3.56 3.65 -18.77
N ASN A 46 3.14 2.48 -18.27
CA ASN A 46 1.78 2.00 -18.43
C ASN A 46 0.91 2.55 -17.32
N PHE A 47 0.36 3.76 -17.52
CA PHE A 47 -0.43 4.44 -16.50
C PHE A 47 -1.66 3.65 -16.04
N LYS A 48 -2.33 2.95 -16.96
CA LYS A 48 -3.50 2.12 -16.62
C LYS A 48 -3.10 1.00 -15.66
N GLN A 49 -2.07 0.23 -15.98
CA GLN A 49 -1.62 -0.85 -15.10
C GLN A 49 -0.99 -0.33 -13.81
N THR A 50 -0.30 0.80 -13.86
CA THR A 50 0.24 1.46 -12.67
C THR A 50 -0.88 1.87 -11.72
N ALA A 51 -1.99 2.42 -12.23
CA ALA A 51 -3.16 2.76 -11.42
C ALA A 51 -3.76 1.52 -10.74
N GLU A 52 -3.87 0.39 -11.45
CA GLU A 52 -4.33 -0.87 -10.85
C GLU A 52 -3.38 -1.41 -9.77
N SER A 53 -2.07 -1.26 -9.96
CA SER A 53 -1.08 -1.56 -8.91
C SER A 53 -1.25 -0.65 -7.69
N VAL A 54 -1.45 0.66 -7.89
CA VAL A 54 -1.71 1.63 -6.81
C VAL A 54 -3.01 1.28 -6.07
N HIS A 55 -4.05 0.84 -6.77
CA HIS A 55 -5.31 0.40 -6.17
C HIS A 55 -5.11 -0.75 -5.17
N LYS A 56 -4.29 -1.75 -5.53
CA LYS A 56 -3.96 -2.87 -4.62
C LYS A 56 -3.14 -2.39 -3.42
N LEU A 57 -2.09 -1.60 -3.65
CA LEU A 57 -1.25 -1.05 -2.59
C LEU A 57 -2.05 -0.17 -1.62
N LYS A 58 -3.05 0.57 -2.11
CA LYS A 58 -3.97 1.37 -1.31
C LYS A 58 -4.74 0.54 -0.28
N HIS A 59 -5.11 -0.70 -0.59
CA HIS A 59 -5.72 -1.60 0.40
C HIS A 59 -4.75 -1.99 1.51
N LYS A 60 -3.47 -2.20 1.19
CA LYS A 60 -2.42 -2.45 2.21
C LYS A 60 -2.16 -1.22 3.09
N ILE A 61 -2.17 -0.02 2.50
CA ILE A 61 -2.09 1.25 3.24
C ILE A 61 -3.26 1.36 4.23
N SER A 62 -4.48 1.00 3.80
CA SER A 62 -5.67 1.00 4.66
C SER A 62 -5.57 -0.02 5.79
N ILE A 63 -5.13 -1.24 5.51
CA ILE A 63 -5.06 -2.32 6.53
C ILE A 63 -3.96 -2.08 7.55
N LEU A 64 -2.94 -1.30 7.20
CA LEU A 64 -1.88 -0.83 8.10
C LEU A 64 -2.18 0.55 8.71
N ASN A 65 -3.45 0.95 8.72
CA ASN A 65 -3.99 2.11 9.44
C ASN A 65 -3.37 3.47 9.06
N MET A 66 -2.99 3.64 7.78
CA MET A 66 -2.38 4.87 7.26
C MET A 66 -3.43 5.74 6.52
N GLU A 67 -4.41 6.26 7.23
CA GLU A 67 -5.57 6.98 6.64
C GLU A 67 -5.21 8.19 5.77
N GLU A 68 -4.19 8.97 6.15
CA GLU A 68 -3.76 10.14 5.37
C GLU A 68 -3.02 9.72 4.09
N ALA A 69 -2.24 8.65 4.19
CA ALA A 69 -1.57 8.06 3.03
C ALA A 69 -2.58 7.45 2.05
N TYR A 70 -3.71 6.93 2.54
CA TYR A 70 -4.80 6.43 1.69
C TYR A 70 -5.33 7.51 0.75
N ALA A 71 -5.55 8.73 1.25
CA ALA A 71 -6.02 9.85 0.43
C ALA A 71 -5.01 10.20 -0.68
N THR A 72 -3.71 10.19 -0.36
CA THR A 72 -2.64 10.43 -1.34
C THR A 72 -2.57 9.30 -2.39
N ALA A 73 -2.71 8.05 -1.96
CA ALA A 73 -2.75 6.90 -2.88
C ALA A 73 -3.98 6.97 -3.81
N ALA A 74 -5.15 7.35 -3.30
CA ALA A 74 -6.35 7.54 -4.11
C ALA A 74 -6.21 8.69 -5.12
N ALA A 75 -5.58 9.80 -4.73
CA ALA A 75 -5.26 10.90 -5.63
C ALA A 75 -4.32 10.43 -6.75
N TYR A 76 -3.22 9.77 -6.39
CA TYR A 76 -2.26 9.25 -7.35
C TYR A 76 -2.86 8.21 -8.31
N GLU A 77 -3.73 7.33 -7.82
CA GLU A 77 -4.49 6.38 -8.64
C GLU A 77 -5.33 7.08 -9.72
N ASN A 78 -6.04 8.15 -9.35
CA ASN A 78 -6.87 8.92 -10.27
C ASN A 78 -6.04 9.75 -11.25
N GLU A 79 -4.95 10.34 -10.77
CA GLU A 79 -3.98 11.08 -11.58
C GLU A 79 -3.34 10.19 -12.66
N LEU A 80 -2.98 8.95 -12.32
CA LEU A 80 -2.49 7.96 -13.29
C LEU A 80 -3.55 7.68 -14.36
N ARG A 81 -4.83 7.49 -13.98
CA ARG A 81 -5.92 7.33 -14.95
C ARG A 81 -6.15 8.56 -15.83
N ALA A 82 -5.78 9.74 -15.36
CA ALA A 82 -5.82 11.01 -16.08
C ALA A 82 -4.50 11.37 -16.79
N GLU A 83 -3.50 10.47 -16.75
CA GLU A 83 -2.17 10.66 -17.33
C GLU A 83 -1.41 11.91 -16.81
N ASN A 84 -1.68 12.31 -15.56
CA ASN A 84 -1.07 13.46 -14.90
C ASN A 84 -0.59 13.13 -13.46
N PRO A 85 0.44 12.28 -13.29
CA PRO A 85 0.88 11.71 -12.01
C PRO A 85 1.60 12.69 -11.06
N THR A 86 0.99 13.82 -10.70
CA THR A 86 1.61 14.86 -9.86
C THR A 86 1.97 14.41 -8.44
N SER A 87 1.27 13.41 -7.90
CA SER A 87 1.44 12.87 -6.56
C SER A 87 2.48 11.74 -6.48
N ALA A 88 3.13 11.37 -7.59
CA ALA A 88 4.12 10.28 -7.62
C ALA A 88 5.21 10.39 -6.54
N PRO A 89 5.83 11.58 -6.29
CA PRO A 89 6.85 11.70 -5.25
C PRO A 89 6.31 11.49 -3.83
N ALA A 90 5.06 11.90 -3.58
CA ALA A 90 4.41 11.70 -2.29
C ALA A 90 4.05 10.23 -2.08
N PHE A 91 3.50 9.58 -3.11
CA PHE A 91 3.20 8.15 -3.08
C PHE A 91 4.45 7.30 -2.88
N LYS A 92 5.57 7.65 -3.50
CA LYS A 92 6.83 6.91 -3.31
C LYS A 92 7.28 6.89 -1.85
N LYS A 93 7.17 8.02 -1.13
CA LYS A 93 7.51 8.09 0.30
C LYS A 93 6.61 7.18 1.15
N ILE A 94 5.31 7.18 0.87
CA ILE A 94 4.34 6.33 1.55
C ILE A 94 4.72 4.85 1.39
N ILE A 95 5.01 4.44 0.15
CA ILE A 95 5.38 3.06 -0.16
C ILE A 95 6.71 2.64 0.49
N ASP A 96 7.69 3.55 0.55
CA ASP A 96 8.95 3.28 1.24
C ASP A 96 8.76 3.11 2.75
N GLU A 97 7.92 3.93 3.37
CA GLU A 97 7.56 3.80 4.78
C GLU A 97 6.79 2.50 5.07
N LEU A 98 5.81 2.17 4.22
CA LEU A 98 5.04 0.93 4.29
C LEU A 98 5.95 -0.31 4.22
N ASN A 99 6.82 -0.36 3.22
CA ASN A 99 7.76 -1.46 3.01
C ASN A 99 8.76 -1.58 4.17
N ALA A 100 9.29 -0.44 4.65
CA ALA A 100 10.21 -0.42 5.77
C ALA A 100 9.56 -0.90 7.08
N PHE A 101 8.26 -0.65 7.27
CA PHE A 101 7.51 -1.17 8.41
C PHE A 101 7.30 -2.68 8.29
N VAL A 102 6.80 -3.17 7.15
CA VAL A 102 6.52 -4.60 6.95
C VAL A 102 7.78 -5.46 7.05
N LYS A 103 8.93 -4.96 6.59
CA LYS A 103 10.23 -5.64 6.75
C LYS A 103 10.70 -5.80 8.21
N LYS A 104 10.15 -5.02 9.14
CA LYS A 104 10.49 -5.06 10.57
C LYS A 104 9.54 -5.92 11.40
N LEU A 105 8.40 -6.32 10.83
CA LEU A 105 7.46 -7.29 11.41
C LEU A 105 8.05 -8.70 11.31
#